data_AF-A0A8J6RDT6-F1
#
_entry.id   AF-A0A8J6RDT6-F1
#
_cell.length_a   1.000
_cell.length_b   1.000
_cell.length_c   1.000
_cell.angle_alpha   90.00
_cell.angle_beta   90.00
_cell.angle_gamma   90.00
#
_symmetry.space_group_name_H-M   'P 1'
#
loop_
_entity.id
_entity.type
_entity.pdbx_description
1 polymer ?
#
loop_
_entity_poly.entity_id
_entity_poly.type
_entity_poly.pdbx_seq_one_letter_code
_entity_poly.pdbx_strand_id
1 'polypeptide(L)'
;MTLPFDAAPSQVRIERFWQLPASFGMERNAYHNYLNEIVSDRYALIKGLQLLRDELQFAGASPTDIQACGADMNLPSAVTTLAYTNCGDRIHQGEATKRYRDVVASRFATLSEIGELKLEAFFPAGGGTDNGATLAHVTVAHELDEKLKRRVYEGNPQSISLVAIDLKTHVGRIQEDGKQVYGKTRESPWREPRAACGAIVGALTEYQSENLIHRRIRNDLGERNFQFLSTQQILTDEGVDITMAVAAAIVAIRGIRNTALALGQEMDERGLGHLTASTTVNRPSRDDLVIYLARATVFNGMVRIQSLGTEAKHYGGKLVGYAGEKRLQLRYDDWDVEDVPIEEIPYKVRLSGL
;
A
#
# COMPACT_ATOMS: atom_id res chain seq x y z
N MET A 1 -24.91 21.16 -18.73
CA MET A 1 -24.61 22.00 -17.54
C MET A 1 -23.71 21.17 -16.67
N THR A 2 -22.50 21.63 -16.38
CA THR A 2 -21.57 20.90 -15.54
C THR A 2 -22.02 21.05 -14.09
N LEU A 3 -22.24 19.92 -13.41
CA LEU A 3 -22.61 19.93 -12.00
C LEU A 3 -21.35 20.18 -11.18
N PRO A 4 -21.29 21.25 -10.36
CA PRO A 4 -20.13 21.48 -9.52
C PRO A 4 -19.94 20.30 -8.56
N PHE A 5 -18.71 19.89 -8.36
CA PHE A 5 -18.39 18.82 -7.43
C PHE A 5 -18.80 19.19 -5.99
N ASP A 6 -19.53 18.29 -5.34
CA ASP A 6 -19.89 18.39 -3.92
C ASP A 6 -18.90 17.53 -3.11
N ALA A 7 -17.85 18.17 -2.60
CA ALA A 7 -16.81 17.51 -1.82
C ALA A 7 -17.25 17.13 -0.40
N ALA A 8 -18.32 17.74 0.13
CA ALA A 8 -18.66 17.63 1.56
C ALA A 8 -18.98 16.20 2.00
N PRO A 9 -19.76 15.38 1.26
CA PRO A 9 -19.99 13.98 1.62
C PRO A 9 -18.71 13.15 1.66
N SER A 10 -17.78 13.39 0.73
CA SER A 10 -16.49 12.68 0.69
C SER A 10 -15.58 13.11 1.84
N GLN A 11 -15.56 14.39 2.19
CA GLN A 11 -14.87 14.87 3.39
C GLN A 11 -15.40 14.17 4.64
N VAL A 12 -16.72 14.03 4.80
CA VAL A 12 -17.32 13.30 5.94
C VAL A 12 -16.87 11.83 5.98
N ARG A 13 -16.72 11.16 4.84
CA ARG A 13 -16.19 9.78 4.79
C ARG A 13 -14.72 9.72 5.23
N ILE A 14 -13.91 10.70 4.82
CA ILE A 14 -12.50 10.80 5.22
C ILE A 14 -12.37 11.04 6.72
N GLU A 15 -13.16 11.95 7.30
CA GLU A 15 -13.12 12.19 8.75
C GLU A 15 -13.53 10.92 9.54
N ARG A 16 -14.49 10.14 9.03
CA ARG A 16 -14.85 8.84 9.63
C ARG A 16 -13.76 7.80 9.46
N PHE A 17 -13.08 7.76 8.32
CA PHE A 17 -11.93 6.89 8.09
C PHE A 17 -10.82 7.17 9.11
N TRP A 18 -10.51 8.43 9.38
CA TRP A 18 -9.49 8.81 10.37
C TRP A 18 -9.88 8.54 11.83
N GLN A 19 -11.15 8.19 12.09
CA GLN A 19 -11.62 7.70 13.39
C GLN A 19 -11.53 6.18 13.54
N LEU A 20 -11.22 5.44 12.45
CA LEU A 20 -11.02 4.00 12.54
C LEU A 20 -9.71 3.69 13.27
N PRO A 21 -9.70 2.75 14.23
CA PRO A 21 -8.47 2.28 14.81
C PRO A 21 -7.62 1.59 13.74
N ALA A 22 -6.31 1.76 13.83
CA ALA A 22 -5.35 1.02 13.02
C ALA A 22 -4.24 0.53 13.94
N SER A 23 -3.65 -0.62 13.62
CA SER A 23 -2.60 -1.16 14.47
C SER A 23 -1.34 -1.49 13.67
N PHE A 24 -0.32 -0.67 13.89
CA PHE A 24 0.92 -0.67 13.11
C PHE A 24 2.00 -1.56 13.75
N GLY A 25 2.97 -1.98 12.94
CA GLY A 25 4.26 -2.51 13.41
C GLY A 25 4.27 -3.95 13.91
N MET A 26 3.13 -4.61 14.11
CA MET A 26 3.09 -6.03 14.52
C MET A 26 2.92 -6.97 13.34
N GLU A 27 3.67 -8.07 13.34
CA GLU A 27 3.41 -9.19 12.44
C GLU A 27 2.05 -9.83 12.75
N ARG A 28 1.17 -9.83 11.74
CA ARG A 28 -0.13 -10.50 11.79
C ARG A 28 -0.34 -11.37 10.56
N ASN A 29 -1.34 -12.24 10.63
CA ASN A 29 -1.77 -13.01 9.47
C ASN A 29 -2.22 -12.06 8.36
N ALA A 30 -1.87 -12.37 7.11
CA ALA A 30 -2.22 -11.56 5.95
C ALA A 30 -3.72 -11.23 5.90
N TYR A 31 -4.60 -12.22 6.12
CA TYR A 31 -6.06 -12.01 6.17
C TYR A 31 -6.49 -10.96 7.19
N HIS A 32 -5.87 -10.96 8.38
CA HIS A 32 -6.22 -10.02 9.43
C HIS A 32 -5.90 -8.59 8.99
N ASN A 33 -4.67 -8.33 8.52
CA ASN A 33 -4.29 -6.99 8.07
C ASN A 33 -5.10 -6.56 6.84
N TYR A 34 -5.28 -7.44 5.86
CA TYR A 34 -6.02 -7.08 4.65
C TYR A 34 -7.48 -6.76 4.95
N LEU A 35 -8.15 -7.49 5.84
CA LEU A 35 -9.54 -7.21 6.20
C LEU A 35 -9.68 -6.00 7.12
N ASN A 36 -8.89 -5.93 8.19
CA ASN A 36 -9.08 -4.96 9.26
C ASN A 36 -8.38 -3.63 9.02
N GLU A 37 -7.37 -3.58 8.15
CA GLU A 37 -6.57 -2.37 7.91
C GLU A 37 -6.71 -1.84 6.48
N ILE A 38 -6.99 -2.68 5.47
CA ILE A 38 -7.08 -2.22 4.07
C ILE A 38 -8.54 -2.20 3.59
N VAL A 39 -9.27 -3.30 3.77
CA VAL A 39 -10.64 -3.43 3.28
C VAL A 39 -11.61 -2.55 4.07
N SER A 40 -11.52 -2.56 5.40
CA SER A 40 -12.29 -1.68 6.31
C SER A 40 -12.13 -0.21 5.94
N ASP A 41 -10.87 0.23 5.81
CA ASP A 41 -10.43 1.57 5.47
C ASP A 41 -11.08 2.03 4.15
N ARG A 42 -10.94 1.25 3.08
CA ARG A 42 -11.54 1.58 1.78
C ARG A 42 -13.05 1.57 1.81
N TYR A 43 -13.68 0.63 2.52
CA TYR A 43 -15.14 0.64 2.66
C TYR A 43 -15.65 1.86 3.42
N ALA A 44 -14.90 2.40 4.39
CA ALA A 44 -15.27 3.66 5.03
C ALA A 44 -15.23 4.83 4.03
N LEU A 45 -14.25 4.84 3.14
CA LEU A 45 -14.09 5.88 2.10
C LEU A 45 -15.17 5.85 1.01
N ILE A 46 -15.75 4.69 0.70
CA ILE A 46 -16.79 4.55 -0.33
C ILE A 46 -18.19 4.26 0.22
N LYS A 47 -18.37 4.29 1.55
CA LYS A 47 -19.63 3.91 2.19
C LYS A 47 -20.81 4.71 1.63
N GLY A 48 -21.83 4.00 1.14
CA GLY A 48 -23.05 4.59 0.58
C GLY A 48 -22.93 5.04 -0.88
N LEU A 49 -21.82 4.73 -1.56
CA LEU A 49 -21.66 4.95 -2.99
C LEU A 49 -21.93 3.66 -3.77
N GLN A 50 -22.48 3.80 -4.98
CA GLN A 50 -22.47 2.71 -5.95
C GLN A 50 -21.02 2.46 -6.40
N LEU A 51 -20.55 1.23 -6.27
CA LEU A 51 -19.20 0.88 -6.71
C LEU A 51 -19.21 0.56 -8.22
N LEU A 52 -18.47 1.35 -8.99
CA LEU A 52 -18.28 1.20 -10.43
C LEU A 52 -16.87 0.65 -10.68
N ARG A 53 -16.77 -0.66 -10.87
CA ARG A 53 -15.48 -1.32 -11.10
C ARG A 53 -15.54 -2.41 -12.16
N ASP A 54 -16.73 -2.78 -12.63
CA ASP A 54 -16.91 -3.71 -13.73
C ASP A 54 -17.17 -2.91 -15.00
N GLU A 55 -16.40 -3.16 -16.05
CA GLU A 55 -16.50 -2.44 -17.32
C GLU A 55 -17.92 -2.52 -17.92
N LEU A 56 -18.67 -3.60 -17.65
CA LEU A 56 -20.06 -3.73 -18.08
C LEU A 56 -21.00 -2.71 -17.42
N GLN A 57 -20.64 -2.16 -16.25
CA GLN A 57 -21.41 -1.10 -15.59
C GLN A 57 -21.43 0.21 -16.40
N PHE A 58 -20.51 0.38 -17.35
CA PHE A 58 -20.51 1.56 -18.24
C PHE A 58 -21.34 1.37 -19.52
N ALA A 59 -21.90 0.17 -19.72
CA ALA A 59 -22.59 -0.22 -20.95
C ALA A 59 -24.02 0.33 -21.09
N GLY A 60 -24.52 1.15 -20.17
CA GLY A 60 -25.92 1.62 -20.16
C GLY A 60 -26.38 2.42 -21.40
N ALA A 61 -25.45 2.83 -22.28
CA ALA A 61 -25.77 3.46 -23.57
C ALA A 61 -25.57 2.51 -24.77
N SER A 62 -25.31 1.23 -24.53
CA SER A 62 -25.10 0.23 -25.58
C SER A 62 -26.39 -0.03 -26.37
N PRO A 63 -26.33 -0.21 -27.70
CA PRO A 63 -27.51 -0.59 -28.49
C PRO A 63 -27.91 -2.07 -28.35
N THR A 64 -27.14 -2.87 -27.61
CA THR A 64 -27.39 -4.31 -27.40
C THR A 64 -27.89 -4.60 -25.99
N ASP A 65 -28.35 -5.83 -25.74
CA ASP A 65 -28.87 -6.25 -24.43
C ASP A 65 -27.88 -6.10 -23.26
N ILE A 66 -26.58 -5.98 -23.55
CA ILE A 66 -25.55 -5.66 -22.55
C ILE A 66 -25.80 -4.33 -21.83
N GLN A 67 -26.66 -3.45 -22.38
CA GLN A 67 -27.12 -2.24 -21.70
C GLN A 67 -27.78 -2.52 -20.35
N ALA A 68 -28.34 -3.71 -20.15
CA ALA A 68 -28.92 -4.15 -18.88
C ALA A 68 -27.90 -4.23 -17.74
N CYS A 69 -26.60 -4.33 -18.05
CA CYS A 69 -25.51 -4.29 -17.08
C CYS A 69 -25.18 -2.87 -16.61
N GLY A 70 -25.65 -1.83 -17.33
CA GLY A 70 -25.33 -0.44 -17.07
C GLY A 70 -25.74 0.02 -15.68
N ALA A 71 -24.85 0.75 -15.01
CA ALA A 71 -25.13 1.40 -13.74
C ALA A 71 -25.97 2.67 -13.93
N ASP A 72 -26.78 2.98 -12.91
CA ASP A 72 -27.50 4.25 -12.82
C ASP A 72 -26.55 5.37 -12.39
N MET A 73 -26.04 6.11 -13.37
CA MET A 73 -25.09 7.22 -13.16
C MET A 73 -25.69 8.40 -12.38
N ASN A 74 -27.02 8.44 -12.15
CA ASN A 74 -27.64 9.45 -11.29
C ASN A 74 -27.38 9.18 -9.80
N LEU A 75 -26.96 7.97 -9.44
CA LEU A 75 -26.59 7.61 -8.08
C LEU A 75 -25.17 8.06 -7.77
N PRO A 76 -24.89 8.48 -6.52
CA PRO A 76 -23.54 8.84 -6.12
C PRO A 76 -22.65 7.60 -6.20
N SER A 77 -21.58 7.70 -6.98
CA SER A 77 -20.78 6.54 -7.39
C SER A 77 -19.30 6.70 -7.05
N ALA A 78 -18.62 5.59 -6.78
CA ALA A 78 -17.16 5.53 -6.69
C ALA A 78 -16.64 4.62 -7.79
N VAL A 79 -15.82 5.19 -8.67
CA VAL A 79 -15.01 4.40 -9.60
C VAL A 79 -13.75 3.98 -8.85
N THR A 80 -13.33 2.72 -8.94
CA THR A 80 -12.14 2.25 -8.21
C THR A 80 -11.08 1.71 -9.14
N THR A 81 -9.85 2.18 -8.92
CA THR A 81 -8.64 1.66 -9.55
C THR A 81 -7.68 1.20 -8.47
N LEU A 82 -7.05 0.05 -8.68
CA LEU A 82 -6.15 -0.54 -7.70
C LEU A 82 -4.80 -0.87 -8.32
N ALA A 83 -3.75 -0.33 -7.70
CA ALA A 83 -2.38 -0.74 -7.92
C ALA A 83 -1.77 -1.32 -6.64
N TYR A 84 -0.78 -2.19 -6.82
CA TYR A 84 0.10 -2.59 -5.75
C TYR A 84 1.53 -2.77 -6.25
N THR A 85 2.46 -2.71 -5.32
CA THR A 85 3.85 -3.05 -5.59
C THR A 85 4.25 -4.29 -4.82
N ASN A 86 5.18 -5.06 -5.37
CA ASN A 86 5.80 -6.21 -4.72
C ASN A 86 7.28 -6.26 -5.08
N CYS A 87 8.08 -7.01 -4.32
CA CYS A 87 9.40 -7.35 -4.83
C CYS A 87 9.28 -8.45 -5.90
N GLY A 88 10.07 -8.36 -6.97
CA GLY A 88 10.21 -9.43 -7.96
C GLY A 88 10.84 -10.72 -7.44
N ASP A 89 11.32 -10.76 -6.19
CA ASP A 89 11.81 -11.99 -5.55
C ASP A 89 10.71 -13.08 -5.55
N ARG A 90 11.04 -14.26 -6.08
CA ARG A 90 10.11 -15.39 -6.16
C ARG A 90 9.51 -15.79 -4.80
N ILE A 91 10.24 -15.58 -3.71
CA ILE A 91 9.73 -15.85 -2.35
C ILE A 91 8.55 -14.92 -1.99
N HIS A 92 8.52 -13.69 -2.53
CA HIS A 92 7.44 -12.72 -2.29
C HIS A 92 6.22 -12.95 -3.20
N GLN A 93 6.34 -13.76 -4.24
CA GLN A 93 5.22 -14.08 -5.14
C GLN A 93 4.28 -15.16 -4.57
N GLY A 94 4.49 -15.55 -3.31
CA GLY A 94 3.75 -16.62 -2.62
C GLY A 94 2.39 -16.21 -2.05
N GLU A 95 2.06 -16.81 -0.91
CA GLU A 95 0.69 -16.85 -0.40
C GLU A 95 0.12 -15.47 -0.03
N ALA A 96 0.91 -14.58 0.58
CA ALA A 96 0.44 -13.23 0.90
C ALA A 96 -0.02 -12.45 -0.34
N THR A 97 0.58 -12.71 -1.51
CA THR A 97 0.19 -12.10 -2.79
C THR A 97 -1.10 -12.70 -3.33
N LYS A 98 -1.27 -14.03 -3.23
CA LYS A 98 -2.54 -14.69 -3.58
C LYS A 98 -3.68 -14.21 -2.67
N ARG A 99 -3.48 -14.21 -1.35
CA ARG A 99 -4.45 -13.72 -0.36
C ARG A 99 -4.82 -12.26 -0.59
N TYR A 100 -3.86 -11.43 -1.00
CA TYR A 100 -4.13 -10.04 -1.35
C TYR A 100 -5.08 -9.95 -2.55
N ARG A 101 -4.88 -10.76 -3.59
CA ARG A 101 -5.80 -10.85 -4.73
C ARG A 101 -7.20 -11.27 -4.27
N ASP A 102 -7.30 -12.29 -3.45
CA ASP A 102 -8.57 -12.89 -3.01
C ASP A 102 -9.36 -11.98 -2.04
N VAL A 103 -8.66 -11.17 -1.24
CA VAL A 103 -9.26 -10.31 -0.20
C VAL A 103 -9.41 -8.86 -0.66
N VAL A 104 -8.35 -8.25 -1.16
CA VAL A 104 -8.33 -6.81 -1.46
C VAL A 104 -8.73 -6.58 -2.91
N ALA A 105 -7.99 -7.18 -3.85
CA ALA A 105 -8.20 -6.88 -5.27
C ALA A 105 -9.56 -7.35 -5.77
N SER A 106 -10.06 -8.50 -5.30
CA SER A 106 -11.40 -9.01 -5.62
C SER A 106 -12.54 -8.05 -5.28
N ARG A 107 -12.30 -7.01 -4.46
CA ARG A 107 -13.27 -6.00 -4.04
C ARG A 107 -13.08 -4.64 -4.71
N PHE A 108 -11.85 -4.24 -5.02
CA PHE A 108 -11.53 -2.86 -5.43
C PHE A 108 -10.78 -2.74 -6.76
N ALA A 109 -10.25 -3.83 -7.32
CA ALA A 109 -9.68 -3.78 -8.67
C ALA A 109 -10.80 -3.82 -9.72
N THR A 110 -10.48 -3.25 -10.88
CA THR A 110 -11.33 -3.24 -12.05
C THR A 110 -11.56 -4.68 -12.55
N LEU A 111 -12.77 -4.97 -12.99
CA LEU A 111 -13.15 -6.18 -13.71
C LEU A 111 -13.34 -5.82 -15.17
N SER A 112 -12.72 -6.60 -16.06
CA SER A 112 -12.93 -6.48 -17.48
C SER A 112 -14.35 -6.90 -17.87
N GLU A 113 -14.74 -6.57 -19.10
CA GLU A 113 -16.01 -6.99 -19.70
C GLU A 113 -16.20 -8.51 -19.76
N ILE A 114 -15.09 -9.27 -19.78
CA ILE A 114 -15.08 -10.75 -19.72
C ILE A 114 -14.86 -11.31 -18.29
N GLY A 115 -14.87 -10.46 -17.27
CA GLY A 115 -14.76 -10.86 -15.86
C GLY A 115 -13.33 -11.09 -15.36
N GLU A 116 -12.31 -10.62 -16.08
CA GLU A 116 -10.92 -10.70 -15.64
C GLU A 116 -10.58 -9.56 -14.67
N LEU A 117 -9.90 -9.89 -13.57
CA LEU A 117 -9.45 -8.90 -12.60
C LEU A 117 -8.24 -8.12 -13.16
N LYS A 118 -8.47 -6.87 -13.52
CA LYS A 118 -7.47 -5.89 -13.97
C LYS A 118 -6.84 -5.21 -12.75
N LEU A 119 -5.76 -5.82 -12.25
CA LEU A 119 -4.98 -5.33 -11.12
C LEU A 119 -3.61 -4.84 -11.61
N GLU A 120 -3.29 -3.57 -11.36
CA GLU A 120 -1.95 -3.06 -11.67
C GLU A 120 -0.93 -3.60 -10.68
N ALA A 121 0.11 -4.24 -11.21
CA ALA A 121 1.15 -4.88 -10.43
C ALA A 121 2.52 -4.37 -10.86
N PHE A 122 3.25 -3.76 -9.92
CA PHE A 122 4.62 -3.29 -10.13
C PHE A 122 5.60 -4.12 -9.31
N PHE A 123 6.78 -4.41 -9.86
CA PHE A 123 7.76 -5.32 -9.23
C PHE A 123 9.14 -4.68 -8.95
N PRO A 124 9.22 -3.53 -8.26
CA PRO A 124 10.51 -2.93 -7.90
C PRO A 124 11.34 -3.90 -7.06
N ALA A 125 12.64 -4.06 -7.35
CA ALA A 125 13.53 -4.86 -6.51
C ALA A 125 13.58 -4.25 -5.09
N GLY A 126 13.40 -5.01 -3.99
CA GLY A 126 13.16 -4.41 -2.66
C GLY A 126 11.68 -4.21 -2.29
N GLY A 127 10.78 -4.17 -3.27
CA GLY A 127 9.39 -3.74 -3.08
C GLY A 127 9.28 -2.22 -2.92
N GLY A 128 8.16 -1.73 -2.37
CA GLY A 128 7.97 -0.30 -2.11
C GLY A 128 7.59 0.44 -3.39
N THR A 129 8.43 1.34 -3.91
CA THR A 129 8.21 1.98 -5.22
C THR A 129 9.55 2.26 -5.87
N ASP A 130 9.61 2.23 -7.20
CA ASP A 130 10.80 2.73 -7.91
C ASP A 130 10.79 4.26 -7.99
N ASN A 131 9.61 4.83 -8.18
CA ASN A 131 9.36 6.26 -8.26
C ASN A 131 7.88 6.52 -7.96
N GLY A 132 7.59 7.23 -6.86
CA GLY A 132 6.21 7.55 -6.47
C GLY A 132 5.43 8.35 -7.52
N ALA A 133 6.10 9.22 -8.28
CA ALA A 133 5.46 9.99 -9.35
C ALA A 133 5.05 9.12 -10.53
N THR A 134 5.92 8.20 -10.96
CA THR A 134 5.57 7.25 -12.04
C THR A 134 4.43 6.34 -11.62
N LEU A 135 4.46 5.82 -10.38
CA LEU A 135 3.39 4.98 -9.85
C LEU A 135 2.05 5.73 -9.83
N ALA A 136 2.02 6.95 -9.28
CA ALA A 136 0.82 7.78 -9.26
C ALA A 136 0.30 8.08 -10.68
N HIS A 137 1.18 8.51 -11.58
CA HIS A 137 0.81 8.88 -12.95
C HIS A 137 0.18 7.70 -13.70
N VAL A 138 0.83 6.53 -13.68
CA VAL A 138 0.34 5.35 -14.40
C VAL A 138 -1.01 4.89 -13.84
N THR A 139 -1.14 4.83 -12.52
CA THR A 139 -2.40 4.35 -11.90
C THR A 139 -3.56 5.32 -12.12
N VAL A 140 -3.33 6.64 -12.05
CA VAL A 140 -4.38 7.63 -12.36
C VAL A 140 -4.76 7.56 -13.85
N ALA A 141 -3.79 7.38 -14.74
CA ALA A 141 -4.05 7.32 -16.20
C ALA A 141 -4.93 6.14 -16.61
N HIS A 142 -5.00 5.06 -15.82
CA HIS A 142 -5.84 3.90 -16.09
C HIS A 142 -7.19 3.93 -15.36
N GLU A 143 -7.58 5.04 -14.70
CA GLU A 143 -8.83 5.09 -13.95
C GLU A 143 -10.07 4.97 -14.86
N LEU A 144 -10.19 5.90 -15.79
CA LEU A 144 -11.24 6.05 -16.78
C LEU A 144 -10.72 6.93 -17.89
N ASP A 145 -11.19 6.68 -19.10
CA ASP A 145 -11.03 7.65 -20.18
C ASP A 145 -11.89 8.90 -19.92
N GLU A 146 -11.57 9.99 -20.62
CA GLU A 146 -12.26 11.28 -20.43
C GLU A 146 -13.78 11.19 -20.69
N LYS A 147 -14.20 10.32 -21.62
CA LYS A 147 -15.62 10.15 -21.99
C LYS A 147 -16.41 9.51 -20.85
N LEU A 148 -15.90 8.42 -20.26
CA LEU A 148 -16.53 7.77 -19.12
C LEU A 148 -16.48 8.66 -17.89
N LYS A 149 -15.36 9.34 -17.66
CA LYS A 149 -15.20 10.30 -16.57
C LYS A 149 -16.25 11.41 -16.63
N ARG A 150 -16.47 12.01 -17.80
CA ARG A 150 -17.53 13.01 -18.01
C ARG A 150 -18.92 12.45 -17.70
N ARG A 151 -19.25 11.24 -18.16
CA ARG A 151 -20.55 10.60 -17.87
C ARG A 151 -20.78 10.42 -16.37
N VAL A 152 -19.77 9.96 -15.63
CA VAL A 152 -19.87 9.79 -14.16
C VAL A 152 -20.02 11.15 -13.48
N TYR A 153 -19.30 12.18 -13.93
CA TYR A 153 -19.26 13.49 -13.27
C TYR A 153 -20.52 14.32 -13.52
N GLU A 154 -21.07 14.24 -14.73
CA GLU A 154 -22.35 14.84 -15.10
C GLU A 154 -23.54 14.12 -14.47
N GLY A 155 -23.43 12.81 -14.21
CA GLY A 155 -24.50 12.02 -13.61
C GLY A 155 -24.78 12.37 -12.15
N ASN A 156 -23.73 12.60 -11.34
CA ASN A 156 -23.92 12.96 -9.93
C ASN A 156 -22.76 13.83 -9.39
N PRO A 157 -23.04 14.94 -8.67
CA PRO A 157 -22.01 15.84 -8.14
C PRO A 157 -21.20 15.24 -6.98
N GLN A 158 -21.65 14.13 -6.38
CA GLN A 158 -20.97 13.45 -5.28
C GLN A 158 -20.14 12.25 -5.73
N SER A 159 -20.15 11.94 -7.04
CA SER A 159 -19.36 10.84 -7.59
C SER A 159 -17.87 11.16 -7.56
N ILE A 160 -17.05 10.17 -7.20
CA ILE A 160 -15.60 10.27 -7.04
C ILE A 160 -14.85 9.20 -7.83
N SER A 161 -13.56 9.44 -8.05
CA SER A 161 -12.61 8.40 -8.47
C SER A 161 -11.72 8.03 -7.28
N LEU A 162 -11.82 6.79 -6.81
CA LEU A 162 -10.94 6.25 -5.76
C LEU A 162 -9.73 5.56 -6.40
N VAL A 163 -8.57 6.19 -6.24
CA VAL A 163 -7.28 5.67 -6.68
C VAL A 163 -6.59 5.03 -5.48
N ALA A 164 -6.53 3.70 -5.48
CA ALA A 164 -5.99 2.92 -4.38
C ALA A 164 -4.61 2.33 -4.72
N ILE A 165 -3.61 2.52 -3.85
CA ILE A 165 -2.23 2.07 -4.09
C ILE A 165 -1.64 1.41 -2.83
N ASP A 166 -1.31 0.12 -2.90
CA ASP A 166 -0.69 -0.60 -1.78
C ASP A 166 0.79 -0.87 -2.04
N LEU A 167 1.65 -0.18 -1.30
CA LEU A 167 3.10 -0.33 -1.39
C LEU A 167 3.55 -1.48 -0.49
N LYS A 168 4.15 -2.52 -1.07
CA LYS A 168 4.58 -3.69 -0.31
C LYS A 168 6.06 -3.95 -0.48
N THR A 169 6.76 -4.05 0.64
CA THR A 169 8.14 -4.57 0.72
C THR A 169 8.11 -5.96 1.33
N HIS A 170 9.28 -6.58 1.49
CA HIS A 170 9.36 -7.84 2.23
C HIS A 170 10.68 -8.03 2.96
N VAL A 171 10.62 -8.93 3.94
CA VAL A 171 11.78 -9.45 4.65
C VAL A 171 11.60 -10.95 4.84
N GLY A 172 12.65 -11.71 4.58
CA GLY A 172 12.70 -13.13 4.87
C GLY A 172 12.90 -13.37 6.35
N ARG A 173 12.21 -14.38 6.88
CA ARG A 173 12.42 -14.87 8.24
C ARG A 173 12.59 -16.38 8.26
N ILE A 174 13.68 -16.82 8.88
CA ILE A 174 13.95 -18.23 9.16
C ILE A 174 14.26 -18.43 10.64
N GLN A 175 14.25 -19.68 11.08
CA GLN A 175 14.74 -20.07 12.39
C GLN A 175 16.07 -20.83 12.23
N GLU A 176 17.12 -20.33 12.88
CA GLU A 176 18.46 -20.91 12.90
C GLU A 176 18.91 -21.00 14.37
N ASP A 177 19.39 -22.17 14.79
CA ASP A 177 19.84 -22.44 16.18
C ASP A 177 18.86 -21.99 17.26
N GLY A 178 17.56 -22.20 16.99
CA GLY A 178 16.47 -21.83 17.89
C GLY A 178 16.10 -20.34 17.89
N LYS A 179 16.84 -19.47 17.18
CA LYS A 179 16.61 -18.03 17.09
C LYS A 179 15.95 -17.63 15.77
N GLN A 180 15.13 -16.57 15.80
CA GLN A 180 14.60 -15.96 14.59
C GLN A 180 15.68 -15.12 13.92
N VAL A 181 15.78 -15.19 12.60
CA VAL A 181 16.70 -14.39 11.78
C VAL A 181 15.91 -13.66 10.72
N TYR A 182 16.01 -12.32 10.69
CA TYR A 182 15.39 -11.47 9.69
C TYR A 182 16.39 -11.09 8.59
N GLY A 183 15.92 -10.96 7.36
CA GLY A 183 16.76 -10.72 6.19
C GLY A 183 17.19 -12.00 5.46
N LYS A 184 16.76 -13.17 5.94
CA LYS A 184 17.18 -14.47 5.41
C LYS A 184 16.00 -15.43 5.40
N THR A 185 15.83 -16.17 4.32
CA THR A 185 14.83 -17.24 4.24
C THR A 185 15.18 -18.25 3.14
N ARG A 186 14.35 -19.29 2.98
CA ARG A 186 14.46 -20.26 1.90
C ARG A 186 13.09 -20.50 1.28
N GLU A 187 13.07 -20.77 -0.01
CA GLU A 187 11.83 -21.04 -0.75
C GLU A 187 11.13 -22.31 -0.30
N SER A 188 11.91 -23.32 0.06
CA SER A 188 11.42 -24.63 0.46
C SER A 188 12.45 -25.33 1.33
N PRO A 189 12.08 -26.43 2.01
CA PRO A 189 13.01 -27.23 2.80
C PRO A 189 14.20 -27.79 1.99
N TRP A 190 14.09 -27.88 0.67
CA TRP A 190 15.11 -28.44 -0.23
C TRP A 190 16.04 -27.40 -0.84
N ARG A 191 15.83 -26.11 -0.55
CA ARG A 191 16.67 -25.01 -1.03
C ARG A 191 17.51 -24.45 0.11
N GLU A 192 18.70 -23.96 -0.24
CA GLU A 192 19.56 -23.29 0.72
C GLU A 192 18.95 -21.94 1.16
N PRO A 193 19.12 -21.56 2.43
CA PRO A 193 18.81 -20.22 2.91
C PRO A 193 19.62 -19.15 2.16
N ARG A 194 18.95 -18.05 1.78
CA ARG A 194 19.56 -16.89 1.12
C ARG A 194 18.99 -15.58 1.66
N ALA A 195 19.62 -14.48 1.31
CA ALA A 195 19.13 -13.14 1.60
C ALA A 195 17.72 -12.92 1.00
N ALA A 196 16.85 -12.31 1.81
CA ALA A 196 15.49 -11.92 1.44
C ALA A 196 15.06 -10.74 2.34
N CYS A 197 14.73 -9.56 1.81
CA CYS A 197 14.90 -9.15 0.42
C CYS A 197 16.38 -9.05 0.03
N GLY A 198 16.80 -9.75 -1.03
CA GLY A 198 18.19 -9.70 -1.50
C GLY A 198 18.66 -8.29 -1.88
N ALA A 199 17.77 -7.44 -2.40
CA ALA A 199 18.09 -6.06 -2.75
C ALA A 199 18.39 -5.19 -1.52
N ILE A 200 17.60 -5.31 -0.45
CA ILE A 200 17.79 -4.53 0.79
C ILE A 200 19.04 -5.03 1.51
N VAL A 201 19.17 -6.35 1.68
CA VAL A 201 20.34 -6.95 2.35
C VAL A 201 21.61 -6.58 1.59
N GLY A 202 21.65 -6.81 0.27
CA GLY A 202 22.81 -6.49 -0.56
C GLY A 202 23.17 -5.00 -0.54
N ALA A 203 22.19 -4.10 -0.55
CA ALA A 203 22.44 -2.67 -0.44
C ALA A 203 23.10 -2.30 0.90
N LEU A 204 22.68 -2.93 2.00
CA LEU A 204 23.18 -2.59 3.34
C LEU A 204 24.50 -3.27 3.69
N THR A 205 24.76 -4.48 3.20
CA THR A 205 25.96 -5.28 3.57
C THR A 205 27.09 -5.20 2.55
N GLU A 206 26.75 -5.06 1.26
CA GLU A 206 27.72 -5.11 0.14
C GLU A 206 27.37 -4.05 -0.91
N TYR A 207 27.28 -2.79 -0.47
CA TYR A 207 26.90 -1.69 -1.35
C TYR A 207 27.83 -1.57 -2.57
N GLN A 208 27.24 -1.40 -3.75
CA GLN A 208 27.94 -1.24 -5.02
C GLN A 208 27.38 -0.01 -5.72
N SER A 209 28.21 1.02 -5.93
CA SER A 209 27.77 2.30 -6.51
C SER A 209 27.21 2.16 -7.92
N GLU A 210 27.67 1.17 -8.69
CA GLU A 210 27.22 0.91 -10.06
C GLU A 210 25.89 0.13 -10.12
N ASN A 211 25.50 -0.51 -9.03
CA ASN A 211 24.22 -1.22 -8.97
C ASN A 211 23.08 -0.22 -8.76
N LEU A 212 22.25 -0.06 -9.81
CA LEU A 212 21.09 0.83 -9.80
C LEU A 212 20.13 0.57 -8.65
N ILE A 213 19.93 -0.70 -8.28
CA ILE A 213 19.03 -1.08 -7.18
C ILE A 213 19.63 -0.67 -5.84
N HIS A 214 20.95 -0.83 -5.63
CA HIS A 214 21.59 -0.40 -4.39
C HIS A 214 21.49 1.12 -4.21
N ARG A 215 21.74 1.89 -5.29
CA ARG A 215 21.54 3.35 -5.29
C ARG A 215 20.11 3.73 -4.95
N ARG A 216 19.13 3.02 -5.53
CA ARG A 216 17.71 3.28 -5.27
C ARG A 216 17.34 3.01 -3.81
N ILE A 217 17.69 1.83 -3.27
CA ILE A 217 17.43 1.51 -1.86
C ILE A 217 18.10 2.52 -0.93
N ARG A 218 19.33 2.94 -1.22
CA ARG A 218 20.01 4.01 -0.46
C ARG A 218 19.25 5.33 -0.52
N ASN A 219 18.72 5.72 -1.68
CA ASN A 219 17.88 6.91 -1.81
C ASN A 219 16.56 6.77 -1.03
N ASP A 220 15.92 5.61 -1.13
CA ASP A 220 14.67 5.25 -0.42
C ASP A 220 14.87 5.14 1.09
N LEU A 221 16.08 4.85 1.59
CA LEU A 221 16.41 4.91 3.02
C LEU A 221 16.83 6.32 3.44
N GLY A 222 17.54 7.04 2.56
CA GLY A 222 18.15 8.32 2.84
C GLY A 222 19.49 8.13 3.53
N GLU A 223 20.41 9.07 3.30
CA GLU A 223 21.82 8.86 3.64
C GLU A 223 22.06 8.51 5.12
N ARG A 224 21.39 9.22 6.03
CA ARG A 224 21.56 8.99 7.48
C ARG A 224 21.11 7.58 7.89
N ASN A 225 19.96 7.13 7.40
CA ASN A 225 19.45 5.79 7.70
C ASN A 225 20.31 4.72 7.05
N PHE A 226 20.76 4.93 5.81
CA PHE A 226 21.66 4.01 5.12
C PHE A 226 22.93 3.79 5.92
N GLN A 227 23.63 4.88 6.30
CA GLN A 227 24.84 4.78 7.11
C GLN A 227 24.61 4.08 8.46
N PHE A 228 23.51 4.42 9.13
CA PHE A 228 23.14 3.79 10.40
C PHE A 228 22.88 2.29 10.24
N LEU A 229 22.00 1.89 9.32
CA LEU A 229 21.59 0.49 9.10
C LEU A 229 22.69 -0.38 8.50
N SER A 230 23.66 0.22 7.80
CA SER A 230 24.84 -0.50 7.28
C SER A 230 25.92 -0.76 8.33
N THR A 231 25.88 -0.07 9.47
CA THR A 231 26.96 -0.13 10.47
C THR A 231 26.50 -0.50 11.87
N GLN A 232 25.21 -0.35 12.16
CA GLN A 232 24.62 -0.61 13.48
C GLN A 232 23.44 -1.57 13.35
N GLN A 233 23.40 -2.53 14.27
CA GLN A 233 22.27 -3.45 14.38
C GLN A 233 21.16 -2.83 15.21
N ILE A 234 19.92 -3.07 14.78
CA ILE A 234 18.73 -2.82 15.58
C ILE A 234 18.29 -4.16 16.15
N LEU A 235 18.31 -4.28 17.47
CA LEU A 235 18.01 -5.52 18.18
C LEU A 235 16.64 -5.45 18.86
N THR A 236 15.98 -6.61 19.00
CA THR A 236 14.84 -6.74 19.92
C THR A 236 15.30 -6.79 21.38
N ASP A 237 14.35 -6.69 22.32
CA ASP A 237 14.60 -6.89 23.76
C ASP A 237 15.28 -8.23 24.08
N GLU A 238 15.08 -9.24 23.23
CA GLU A 238 15.69 -10.57 23.33
C GLU A 238 17.00 -10.72 22.53
N GLY A 239 17.51 -9.64 21.94
CA GLY A 239 18.76 -9.62 21.17
C GLY A 239 18.65 -10.18 19.74
N VAL A 240 17.45 -10.21 19.15
CA VAL A 240 17.26 -10.63 17.75
C VAL A 240 17.48 -9.44 16.82
N ASP A 241 18.33 -9.59 15.81
CA ASP A 241 18.58 -8.55 14.81
C ASP A 241 17.39 -8.40 13.86
N ILE A 242 16.83 -7.18 13.82
CA ILE A 242 15.68 -6.78 13.01
C ILE A 242 16.03 -5.65 12.03
N THR A 243 17.32 -5.34 11.84
CA THR A 243 17.80 -4.26 10.97
C THR A 243 17.19 -4.34 9.57
N MET A 244 17.12 -5.53 8.99
CA MET A 244 16.56 -5.75 7.65
C MET A 244 15.03 -5.56 7.60
N ALA A 245 14.32 -5.86 8.69
CA ALA A 245 12.88 -5.61 8.79
C ALA A 245 12.59 -4.10 8.90
N VAL A 246 13.40 -3.36 9.68
CA VAL A 246 13.32 -1.90 9.78
C VAL A 246 13.63 -1.22 8.45
N ALA A 247 14.67 -1.66 7.75
CA ALA A 247 15.01 -1.14 6.42
C ALA A 247 13.84 -1.33 5.43
N ALA A 248 13.24 -2.53 5.40
CA ALA A 248 12.08 -2.80 4.56
C ALA A 248 10.87 -1.92 4.93
N ALA A 249 10.67 -1.63 6.21
CA ALA A 249 9.61 -0.75 6.67
C ALA A 249 9.81 0.70 6.20
N ILE A 250 11.00 1.26 6.39
CA ILE A 250 11.32 2.64 6.01
C ILE A 250 11.17 2.84 4.49
N VAL A 251 11.64 1.89 3.68
CA VAL A 251 11.47 1.93 2.21
C VAL A 251 9.99 2.00 1.82
N ALA A 252 9.13 1.19 2.45
CA ALA A 252 7.70 1.20 2.18
C ALA A 252 7.03 2.53 2.59
N ILE A 253 7.35 3.03 3.78
CA ILE A 253 6.77 4.27 4.34
C ILE A 253 7.17 5.49 3.51
N ARG A 254 8.46 5.61 3.12
CA ARG A 254 8.91 6.71 2.25
C ARG A 254 8.28 6.62 0.86
N GLY A 255 8.02 5.41 0.38
CA GLY A 255 7.25 5.18 -0.84
C GLY A 255 5.84 5.76 -0.78
N ILE A 256 5.09 5.59 0.33
CA ILE A 256 3.77 6.22 0.49
C ILE A 256 3.90 7.73 0.34
N ARG A 257 4.82 8.34 1.10
CA ARG A 257 4.95 9.80 1.14
C ARG A 257 5.16 10.36 -0.26
N ASN A 258 6.11 9.79 -1.01
CA ASN A 258 6.42 10.21 -2.37
C ASN A 258 5.22 10.03 -3.31
N THR A 259 4.50 8.92 -3.19
CA THR A 259 3.34 8.61 -4.05
C THR A 259 2.15 9.50 -3.71
N ALA A 260 1.88 9.76 -2.43
CA ALA A 260 0.78 10.61 -1.97
C ALA A 260 0.94 12.06 -2.45
N LEU A 261 2.17 12.60 -2.37
CA LEU A 261 2.47 13.94 -2.90
C LEU A 261 2.28 14.02 -4.42
N ALA A 262 2.66 12.97 -5.15
CA ALA A 262 2.46 12.90 -6.59
C ALA A 262 0.98 12.82 -6.97
N LEU A 263 0.18 12.03 -6.24
CA LEU A 263 -1.27 11.95 -6.46
C LEU A 263 -1.96 13.32 -6.34
N GLY A 264 -1.48 14.19 -5.45
CA GLY A 264 -1.98 15.57 -5.35
C GLY A 264 -1.77 16.42 -6.61
N GLN A 265 -0.88 16.02 -7.51
CA GLN A 265 -0.62 16.67 -8.81
C GLN A 265 -1.35 15.97 -9.96
N GLU A 266 -1.53 14.66 -9.86
CA GLU A 266 -2.12 13.82 -10.91
C GLU A 266 -3.65 13.79 -10.89
N MET A 267 -4.28 13.87 -9.72
CA MET A 267 -5.73 13.81 -9.56
C MET A 267 -6.39 15.19 -9.72
N ASP A 268 -7.66 15.20 -10.13
CA ASP A 268 -8.51 16.39 -10.07
C ASP A 268 -9.31 16.45 -8.75
N GLU A 269 -10.21 17.44 -8.61
CA GLU A 269 -11.00 17.68 -7.41
C GLU A 269 -11.89 16.52 -6.99
N ARG A 270 -12.22 15.60 -7.90
CA ARG A 270 -13.05 14.42 -7.61
C ARG A 270 -12.23 13.18 -7.32
N GLY A 271 -10.91 13.24 -7.46
CA GLY A 271 -10.00 12.16 -7.11
C GLY A 271 -9.80 12.04 -5.60
N LEU A 272 -9.93 10.81 -5.10
CA LEU A 272 -9.62 10.39 -3.75
C LEU A 272 -8.50 9.35 -3.80
N GLY A 273 -7.32 9.71 -3.31
CA GLY A 273 -6.22 8.77 -3.15
C GLY A 273 -6.32 8.04 -1.82
N HIS A 274 -6.13 6.72 -1.82
CA HIS A 274 -5.92 5.94 -0.60
C HIS A 274 -4.71 5.03 -0.76
N LEU A 275 -3.72 5.19 0.12
CA LEU A 275 -2.46 4.47 0.03
C LEU A 275 -2.20 3.69 1.31
N THR A 276 -1.60 2.51 1.18
CA THR A 276 -1.12 1.75 2.35
C THR A 276 0.31 1.25 2.15
N ALA A 277 0.98 0.93 3.25
CA ALA A 277 2.31 0.35 3.25
C ALA A 277 2.35 -0.86 4.16
N SER A 278 3.00 -1.91 3.68
CA SER A 278 3.23 -3.10 4.48
C SER A 278 4.52 -3.82 4.12
N THR A 279 5.04 -4.59 5.08
CA THR A 279 6.13 -5.53 4.86
C THR A 279 5.60 -6.95 4.97
N THR A 280 5.73 -7.73 3.91
CA THR A 280 5.50 -9.18 3.97
C THR A 280 6.69 -9.85 4.68
N VAL A 281 6.43 -10.65 5.71
CA VAL A 281 7.46 -11.48 6.36
C VAL A 281 7.38 -12.88 5.78
N ASN A 282 8.33 -13.22 4.90
CA ASN A 282 8.31 -14.48 4.18
C ASN A 282 8.90 -15.62 4.98
N ARG A 283 8.16 -16.73 5.07
CA ARG A 283 8.51 -17.84 5.96
C ARG A 283 8.56 -19.17 5.19
N PRO A 284 9.57 -20.01 5.44
CA PRO A 284 9.63 -21.31 4.79
C PRO A 284 8.53 -22.22 5.33
N SER A 285 7.80 -22.88 4.43
CA SER A 285 6.80 -23.92 4.75
C SER A 285 5.66 -23.47 5.68
N ARG A 286 5.40 -22.16 5.76
CA ARG A 286 4.34 -21.56 6.58
C ARG A 286 3.77 -20.36 5.86
N ASP A 287 2.57 -19.99 6.24
CA ASP A 287 1.93 -18.79 5.70
C ASP A 287 2.77 -17.55 5.91
N ASP A 288 2.76 -16.63 4.97
CA ASP A 288 3.42 -15.34 5.17
C ASP A 288 2.64 -14.47 6.16
N LEU A 289 3.37 -13.67 6.93
CA LEU A 289 2.80 -12.63 7.78
C LEU A 289 2.94 -11.28 7.10
N VAL A 290 2.19 -10.31 7.61
CA VAL A 290 2.25 -8.93 7.15
C VAL A 290 2.45 -8.03 8.36
N ILE A 291 3.30 -7.02 8.22
CA ILE A 291 3.42 -5.91 9.15
C ILE A 291 2.78 -4.71 8.47
N TYR A 292 1.71 -4.16 9.05
CA TYR A 292 1.09 -2.92 8.58
C TYR A 292 1.90 -1.72 9.07
N LEU A 293 2.20 -0.77 8.18
CA LEU A 293 3.20 0.26 8.48
C LEU A 293 2.66 1.68 8.38
N ALA A 294 1.77 1.91 7.42
CA ALA A 294 1.25 3.23 7.15
C ALA A 294 -0.02 3.19 6.31
N ARG A 295 -0.80 4.26 6.43
CA ARG A 295 -1.95 4.59 5.58
C ARG A 295 -1.98 6.07 5.25
N ALA A 296 -2.57 6.42 4.11
CA ALA A 296 -2.70 7.81 3.70
C ALA A 296 -3.97 8.06 2.90
N THR A 297 -4.45 9.30 2.98
CA THR A 297 -5.49 9.85 2.09
C THR A 297 -4.97 11.08 1.35
N VAL A 298 -5.41 11.26 0.11
CA VAL A 298 -5.13 12.45 -0.71
C VAL A 298 -6.46 12.95 -1.24
N PHE A 299 -6.95 14.08 -0.72
CA PHE A 299 -8.24 14.61 -1.12
C PHE A 299 -8.37 16.09 -0.78
N ASN A 300 -9.08 16.83 -1.64
CA ASN A 300 -9.53 18.19 -1.37
C ASN A 300 -8.45 19.13 -0.81
N GLY A 301 -7.24 19.02 -1.37
CA GLY A 301 -6.11 19.90 -1.04
C GLY A 301 -5.35 19.49 0.22
N MET A 302 -5.64 18.32 0.81
CA MET A 302 -4.90 17.77 1.93
C MET A 302 -4.41 16.34 1.67
N VAL A 303 -3.11 16.12 1.89
CA VAL A 303 -2.54 14.80 2.10
C VAL A 303 -2.50 14.54 3.61
N ARG A 304 -3.04 13.42 4.06
CA ARG A 304 -2.91 12.96 5.46
C ARG A 304 -2.21 11.62 5.48
N ILE A 305 -1.16 11.48 6.29
CA ILE A 305 -0.36 10.24 6.41
C ILE A 305 -0.26 9.85 7.88
N GLN A 306 -0.57 8.60 8.19
CA GLN A 306 -0.33 7.99 9.50
C GLN A 306 0.61 6.81 9.30
N SER A 307 1.78 6.85 9.94
CA SER A 307 2.84 5.85 9.71
C SER A 307 3.79 5.73 10.89
N LEU A 308 4.41 4.56 11.06
CA LEU A 308 5.65 4.50 11.85
C LEU A 308 6.69 5.50 11.29
N GLY A 309 7.58 6.00 12.14
CA GLY A 309 8.51 7.05 11.72
C GLY A 309 9.57 6.57 10.71
N THR A 310 10.26 7.49 10.06
CA THR A 310 11.20 7.16 8.98
C THR A 310 12.67 7.18 9.38
N GLU A 311 13.00 7.43 10.65
CA GLU A 311 14.40 7.50 11.12
C GLU A 311 14.82 6.20 11.82
N ALA A 312 15.79 5.49 11.26
CA ALA A 312 16.21 4.17 11.70
C ALA A 312 16.67 4.11 13.17
N LYS A 313 17.34 5.16 13.65
CA LYS A 313 17.88 5.23 15.02
C LYS A 313 16.83 5.19 16.13
N HIS A 314 15.57 5.51 15.79
CA HIS A 314 14.44 5.54 16.72
C HIS A 314 13.68 4.20 16.77
N TYR A 315 14.04 3.26 15.89
CA TYR A 315 13.42 1.95 15.87
C TYR A 315 13.98 1.01 16.93
N GLY A 316 13.09 0.17 17.46
CA GLY A 316 13.42 -1.03 18.21
C GLY A 316 12.37 -2.10 17.97
N GLY A 317 12.42 -3.20 18.72
CA GLY A 317 11.36 -4.20 18.65
C GLY A 317 11.34 -5.17 19.82
N LYS A 318 10.32 -6.01 19.87
CA LYS A 318 10.17 -7.09 20.85
C LYS A 318 9.48 -8.29 20.21
N LEU A 319 9.72 -9.49 20.74
CA LEU A 319 9.02 -10.69 20.31
C LEU A 319 7.85 -10.99 21.24
N VAL A 320 6.63 -10.76 20.76
CA VAL A 320 5.40 -10.97 21.53
C VAL A 320 4.74 -12.31 21.21
N GLY A 321 4.14 -12.94 22.21
CA GLY A 321 3.30 -14.12 22.00
C GLY A 321 1.95 -13.70 21.40
N TYR A 322 1.64 -14.13 20.18
CA TYR A 322 0.37 -13.84 19.52
C TYR A 322 -0.06 -14.98 18.60
N ALA A 323 -1.32 -15.40 18.72
CA ALA A 323 -1.90 -16.53 17.99
C ALA A 323 -1.02 -17.81 18.07
N GLY A 324 -0.47 -18.09 19.27
CA GLY A 324 0.37 -19.27 19.52
C GLY A 324 1.79 -19.19 18.97
N GLU A 325 2.24 -18.05 18.45
CA GLU A 325 3.59 -17.87 17.89
C GLU A 325 4.30 -16.65 18.47
N LYS A 326 5.63 -16.63 18.42
CA LYS A 326 6.43 -15.41 18.65
C LYS A 326 6.40 -14.53 17.40
N ARG A 327 5.82 -13.34 17.51
CA ARG A 327 5.67 -12.32 16.46
C ARG A 327 6.58 -11.14 16.74
N LEU A 328 7.17 -10.58 15.69
CA LEU A 328 7.84 -9.28 15.80
C LEU A 328 6.80 -8.17 15.98
N GLN A 329 7.03 -7.32 16.97
CA GLN A 329 6.39 -6.02 17.09
C GLN A 329 7.47 -4.94 17.03
N LEU A 330 7.43 -4.13 15.97
CA LEU A 330 8.26 -2.94 15.84
C LEU A 330 7.81 -1.88 16.86
N ARG A 331 8.77 -1.11 17.36
CA ARG A 331 8.58 0.09 18.17
C ARG A 331 9.28 1.26 17.50
N TYR A 332 8.75 2.45 17.69
CA TYR A 332 9.36 3.69 17.25
C TYR A 332 9.30 4.68 18.42
N ASP A 333 10.46 5.04 18.97
CA ASP A 333 10.55 5.78 20.23
C ASP A 333 9.60 5.20 21.31
N ASP A 334 8.83 6.06 21.96
CA ASP A 334 7.80 5.76 22.96
C ASP A 334 6.37 5.80 22.38
N TRP A 335 6.23 5.78 21.05
CA TRP A 335 4.92 5.87 20.40
C TRP A 335 4.03 4.67 20.72
N ASP A 336 2.75 4.95 20.93
CA ASP A 336 1.72 3.95 20.87
C ASP A 336 1.45 3.59 19.40
N VAL A 337 1.65 2.32 19.06
CA VAL A 337 1.43 1.82 17.69
C VAL A 337 -0.05 1.75 17.30
N GLU A 338 -0.97 1.98 18.25
CA GLU A 338 -2.41 2.14 17.99
C GLU A 338 -2.83 3.63 17.88
N ASP A 339 -1.96 4.56 18.28
CA ASP A 339 -2.20 6.01 18.25
C ASP A 339 -1.01 6.79 17.67
N VAL A 340 -0.64 6.41 16.45
CA VAL A 340 0.45 7.03 15.69
C VAL A 340 0.00 8.41 15.17
N PRO A 341 0.86 9.45 15.23
CA PRO A 341 0.49 10.79 14.78
C PRO A 341 0.15 10.85 13.29
N ILE A 342 -0.75 11.77 12.94
CA ILE A 342 -1.13 12.08 11.56
C ILE A 342 -0.37 13.31 11.08
N GLU A 343 0.39 13.16 10.00
CA GLU A 343 1.00 14.26 9.26
C GLU A 343 0.02 14.82 8.24
N GLU A 344 -0.13 16.14 8.19
CA GLU A 344 -0.96 16.86 7.21
C GLU A 344 -0.08 17.70 6.27
N ILE A 345 -0.27 17.56 4.96
CA ILE A 345 0.49 18.27 3.93
C ILE A 345 -0.48 18.89 2.93
N PRO A 346 -0.59 20.23 2.86
CA PRO A 346 -1.49 20.89 1.92
C PRO A 346 -0.97 20.79 0.48
N TYR A 347 -1.88 20.73 -0.49
CA TYR A 347 -1.57 20.79 -1.92
C TYR A 347 -2.63 21.59 -2.68
N LYS A 348 -2.28 22.03 -3.90
CA LYS A 348 -3.20 22.76 -4.76
C LYS A 348 -4.09 21.80 -5.52
N VAL A 349 -5.40 21.89 -5.32
CA VAL A 349 -6.39 21.11 -6.07
C VAL A 349 -6.39 21.52 -7.54
N ARG A 350 -6.31 20.53 -8.43
CA ARG A 350 -6.53 20.71 -9.87
C ARG A 350 -8.01 20.58 -10.17
N LEU A 351 -8.57 21.50 -10.95
CA LEU A 351 -9.95 21.39 -11.44
C LEU A 351 -10.03 20.44 -12.64
N SER A 352 -11.11 19.67 -12.74
CA SER A 352 -11.36 18.69 -13.79
C SER A 352 -11.61 19.37 -15.13
N GLY A 353 -12.17 20.59 -15.09
CA GLY A 353 -12.59 21.33 -16.28
C GLY A 353 -13.74 20.67 -17.02
N LEU A 354 -14.39 19.67 -16.40
CA LEU A 354 -15.47 18.87 -16.97
C LEU A 354 -16.87 19.33 -16.56
#